data_AF-A0A651G4B9-F1
#
_entry.id   AF-A0A651G4B9-F1
#
_cell.length_a   1.000
_cell.length_b   1.000
_cell.length_c   1.000
_cell.angle_alpha   90.00
_cell.angle_beta   90.00
_cell.angle_gamma   90.00
#
_symmetry.space_group_name_H-M   'P 1'
#
loop_
_entity.id
_entity.type
_entity.pdbx_description
1 polymer ?
#
loop_
_entity_poly.entity_id
_entity_poly.type
_entity_poly.pdbx_seq_one_letter_code
_entity_poly.pdbx_strand_id
1 'polypeptide(L)'
;MLETTRHNYRLITILISMIAAGLPLWTSDIRQLDFNDINFLGLWILIGIAASFIVQFVVNLKPRDIIGSFAIGYVSAVVLHFVGTILISSYVQTRFEVTLFLAIFAGISSGWIGSLIWGGVKRNKPKKK
;
A
#
# COMPACT_ATOMS: atom_id res chain seq x y z
N MET A 1 -9.97 16.36 20.64
CA MET A 1 -8.89 15.36 20.92
C MET A 1 -9.04 14.03 20.19
N LEU A 2 -10.26 13.53 19.92
CA LEU A 2 -10.45 12.28 19.16
C LEU A 2 -10.14 12.40 17.65
N GLU A 3 -10.26 13.60 17.06
CA GLU A 3 -9.94 13.81 15.64
C GLU A 3 -8.43 13.87 15.36
N THR A 4 -7.65 14.46 16.27
CA THR A 4 -6.19 14.52 16.15
C THR A 4 -5.56 13.13 16.24
N THR A 5 -6.02 12.27 17.14
CA THR A 5 -5.54 10.87 17.20
C THR A 5 -5.90 10.10 15.93
N ARG A 6 -7.10 10.31 15.38
CA ARG A 6 -7.54 9.68 14.12
C ARG A 6 -6.72 10.13 12.92
N HIS A 7 -6.36 11.42 12.86
CA HIS A 7 -5.49 11.95 11.82
C HIS A 7 -4.08 11.33 11.89
N ASN A 8 -3.50 11.25 13.09
CA ASN A 8 -2.19 10.63 13.31
C ASN A 8 -2.17 9.16 12.89
N TYR A 9 -3.25 8.42 13.18
CA TYR A 9 -3.41 7.04 12.76
C TYR A 9 -3.49 6.85 11.23
N ARG A 10 -4.15 7.77 10.52
CA ARG A 10 -4.16 7.77 9.05
C ARG A 10 -2.76 8.03 8.49
N LEU A 11 -2.02 8.98 9.06
CA LEU A 11 -0.64 9.27 8.66
C LEU A 11 0.28 8.05 8.85
N ILE A 12 0.21 7.40 10.01
CA ILE A 12 0.97 6.16 10.28
C ILE A 12 0.63 5.08 9.26
N THR A 13 -0.65 4.94 8.90
CA THR A 13 -1.08 3.96 7.89
C THR A 13 -0.54 4.28 6.50
N ILE A 14 -0.52 5.55 6.12
CA ILE A 14 0.07 6.00 4.85
C ILE A 14 1.57 5.68 4.84
N LEU A 15 2.29 5.94 5.95
CA LEU A 15 3.72 5.61 6.05
C LEU A 15 3.97 4.10 5.91
N ILE A 16 3.21 3.27 6.62
CA ILE A 16 3.36 1.80 6.55
C ILE A 16 3.08 1.29 5.13
N SER A 17 2.00 1.77 4.50
CA SER A 17 1.65 1.37 3.13
C SER A 17 2.66 1.88 2.10
N MET A 18 3.22 3.07 2.27
CA MET A 18 4.29 3.60 1.44
C MET A 18 5.55 2.73 1.53
N ILE A 19 5.97 2.36 2.74
CA ILE A 19 7.15 1.50 2.94
C ILE A 19 6.90 0.11 2.32
N ALA A 20 5.72 -0.47 2.58
CA ALA A 20 5.33 -1.76 2.02
C ALA A 20 5.33 -1.75 0.48
N ALA A 21 4.80 -0.69 -0.13
CA ALA A 21 4.80 -0.51 -1.58
C ALA A 21 6.20 -0.20 -2.14
N GLY A 22 7.04 0.52 -1.38
CA GLY A 22 8.39 0.91 -1.78
C GLY A 22 9.40 -0.24 -1.76
N LEU A 23 9.21 -1.23 -0.88
CA LEU A 23 10.13 -2.36 -0.74
C LEU A 23 10.38 -3.07 -2.09
N PRO A 24 9.35 -3.57 -2.81
CA PRO A 24 9.56 -4.23 -4.11
C PRO A 24 10.12 -3.31 -5.18
N LEU A 25 9.83 -2.01 -5.11
CA LEU A 25 10.32 -1.02 -6.07
C LEU A 25 11.82 -0.78 -5.93
N TRP A 26 12.35 -0.82 -4.70
CA TRP A 26 13.77 -0.61 -4.44
C TRP A 26 14.60 -1.89 -4.48
N THR A 27 14.00 -3.05 -4.27
CA THR A 27 14.71 -4.34 -4.32
C THR A 27 14.75 -4.97 -5.71
N SER A 28 14.04 -4.41 -6.69
CA SER A 28 14.11 -4.88 -8.07
C SER A 28 15.39 -4.37 -8.74
N ASP A 29 16.34 -5.27 -9.02
CA ASP A 29 17.61 -4.97 -9.71
C ASP A 29 17.47 -4.56 -11.19
N ILE A 30 16.23 -4.47 -11.69
CA ILE A 30 15.95 -4.21 -13.10
C ILE A 30 15.86 -2.70 -13.31
N ARG A 31 16.70 -2.15 -14.21
CA ARG A 31 16.67 -0.73 -14.64
C ARG A 31 15.29 -0.24 -15.09
N GLN A 32 14.41 -1.16 -15.49
CA GLN A 32 13.06 -0.90 -15.95
C GLN A 32 12.11 -1.86 -15.25
N LEU A 33 11.46 -1.38 -14.19
CA LEU A 33 10.38 -2.11 -13.52
C LEU A 33 9.22 -2.27 -14.50
N ASP A 34 8.93 -3.53 -14.87
CA ASP A 34 7.71 -3.86 -15.60
C ASP A 34 6.57 -4.07 -14.60
N PHE A 35 5.74 -3.04 -14.46
CA PHE A 35 4.57 -3.07 -13.60
C PHE A 35 3.46 -4.00 -14.11
N ASN A 36 3.55 -4.49 -15.35
CA ASN A 36 2.64 -5.51 -15.87
C ASN A 36 3.12 -6.94 -15.60
N ASP A 37 4.34 -7.13 -15.07
CA ASP A 37 4.79 -8.45 -14.67
C ASP A 37 3.89 -8.97 -13.55
N ILE A 38 3.21 -10.08 -13.82
CA ILE A 38 2.27 -10.74 -12.91
C ILE A 38 2.99 -11.16 -11.62
N ASN A 39 4.26 -11.56 -11.71
CA ASN A 39 5.04 -11.96 -10.54
C ASN A 39 5.31 -10.76 -9.64
N PHE A 40 5.70 -9.62 -10.24
CA PHE A 40 5.90 -8.38 -9.52
C PHE A 40 4.59 -7.90 -8.88
N LEU A 41 3.50 -7.81 -9.65
CA LEU A 41 2.17 -7.43 -9.16
C LEU A 41 1.68 -8.33 -8.03
N GLY A 42 1.86 -9.65 -8.18
CA GLY A 42 1.48 -10.63 -7.17
C GLY A 42 2.22 -10.43 -5.85
N LEU A 43 3.54 -10.28 -5.90
CA LEU A 43 4.37 -9.97 -4.73
C LEU A 43 4.01 -8.62 -4.11
N TRP A 44 3.81 -7.61 -4.95
CA TRP A 44 3.51 -6.24 -4.51
C TRP A 44 2.16 -6.15 -3.79
N ILE A 45 1.15 -6.89 -4.27
CA ILE A 45 -0.15 -7.00 -3.60
C ILE A 45 -0.02 -7.85 -2.33
N LEU A 46 0.72 -8.96 -2.33
CA LEU A 46 0.92 -9.81 -1.16
C LEU A 46 1.54 -9.05 0.02
N ILE A 47 2.60 -8.28 -0.25
CA ILE A 47 3.24 -7.44 0.76
C ILE A 47 2.26 -6.38 1.28
N GLY A 48 1.47 -5.79 0.39
CA GLY A 48 0.39 -4.87 0.77
C GLY A 48 -0.66 -5.49 1.68
N ILE A 49 -1.10 -6.72 1.39
CA ILE A 49 -2.07 -7.45 2.22
C ILE A 49 -1.49 -7.69 3.61
N ALA A 50 -0.24 -8.14 3.69
CA ALA A 50 0.45 -8.35 4.97
C ALA A 50 0.56 -7.04 5.76
N ALA A 51 0.95 -5.94 5.10
CA ALA A 51 1.01 -4.62 5.72
C ALA A 51 -0.36 -4.14 6.19
N SER A 52 -1.42 -4.36 5.40
CA SER A 52 -2.79 -4.00 5.78
C SER A 52 -3.24 -4.75 7.03
N PHE A 53 -2.82 -6.00 7.19
CA PHE A 53 -3.12 -6.79 8.37
C PHE A 53 -2.43 -6.22 9.62
N ILE A 54 -1.14 -5.85 9.50
CA ILE A 54 -0.37 -5.19 10.57
C ILE A 54 -1.03 -3.87 10.97
N VAL A 55 -1.41 -3.04 10.00
CA VAL A 55 -2.10 -1.76 10.26
C VAL A 55 -3.41 -1.99 11.00
N GLN A 56 -4.18 -3.01 10.63
CA GLN A 56 -5.46 -3.29 11.28
C GLN A 56 -5.27 -3.77 12.72
N PHE A 57 -4.22 -4.52 12.97
CA PHE A 57 -3.84 -4.96 14.29
C PHE A 57 -3.38 -3.80 15.19
N VAL A 58 -2.51 -2.92 14.67
CA VAL A 58 -1.89 -1.83 15.46
C VAL A 58 -2.80 -0.61 15.60
N VAL A 59 -3.45 -0.20 14.52
CA VAL A 59 -4.10 1.11 14.40
C VAL A 59 -5.63 1.00 14.51
N ASN A 60 -6.20 -0.19 14.26
CA ASN A 60 -7.64 -0.47 14.37
C ASN A 60 -8.54 0.58 13.68
N LEU A 61 -8.10 1.04 12.50
CA LEU A 61 -8.86 1.98 11.66
C LEU A 61 -10.05 1.31 10.98
N LYS A 62 -11.01 2.14 10.53
CA LYS A 62 -12.14 1.64 9.72
C LYS A 62 -11.60 1.15 8.36
N PRO A 63 -12.17 0.06 7.80
CA PRO A 63 -11.73 -0.47 6.50
C PRO A 63 -11.65 0.58 5.39
N ARG A 64 -12.64 1.48 5.33
CA ARG A 64 -12.68 2.58 4.35
C ARG A 64 -11.51 3.56 4.49
N ASP A 65 -11.08 3.84 5.72
CA ASP A 65 -9.94 4.72 5.99
C ASP A 65 -8.62 4.03 5.56
N ILE A 66 -8.53 2.72 5.75
CA ILE A 66 -7.35 1.92 5.39
C ILE A 66 -7.18 1.83 3.88
N ILE A 67 -8.26 1.53 3.15
CA ILE A 67 -8.24 1.46 1.68
C ILE A 67 -7.74 2.79 1.09
N GLY A 68 -8.28 3.92 1.60
CA GLY A 68 -7.84 5.25 1.15
C GLY A 68 -6.37 5.52 1.47
N SER A 69 -5.92 5.20 2.68
CA SER A 69 -4.52 5.37 3.06
C SER A 69 -3.56 4.49 2.26
N PHE A 70 -3.94 3.25 1.93
CA PHE A 70 -3.14 2.35 1.11
C PHE A 70 -3.04 2.82 -0.34
N ALA A 71 -4.14 3.30 -0.94
CA ALA A 71 -4.08 3.89 -2.27
C ALA A 71 -3.12 5.09 -2.32
N ILE A 72 -3.20 5.99 -1.32
CA ILE A 72 -2.30 7.14 -1.23
C ILE A 72 -0.85 6.70 -1.01
N GLY A 73 -0.59 5.74 -0.13
CA GLY A 73 0.75 5.23 0.15
C GLY A 73 1.41 4.59 -1.07
N TYR A 74 0.68 3.76 -1.82
CA TYR A 74 1.16 3.13 -3.05
C TYR A 74 1.49 4.16 -4.14
N VAL A 75 0.58 5.12 -4.37
CA VAL A 75 0.82 6.22 -5.30
C VAL A 75 2.06 7.01 -4.89
N SER A 76 2.18 7.37 -3.60
CA SER A 76 3.30 8.16 -3.13
C SER A 76 4.63 7.42 -3.26
N ALA A 77 4.66 6.10 -3.02
CA ALA A 77 5.85 5.27 -3.23
C ALA A 77 6.28 5.26 -4.70
N VAL A 78 5.33 5.10 -5.63
CA VAL A 78 5.61 5.14 -7.07
C VAL A 78 6.11 6.52 -7.52
N VAL A 79 5.49 7.60 -7.03
CA VAL A 79 5.93 8.97 -7.33
C VAL A 79 7.35 9.21 -6.82
N LEU A 80 7.65 8.82 -5.58
CA LEU A 80 8.99 8.96 -5.01
C LEU A 80 10.03 8.13 -5.79
N HIS A 81 9.68 6.89 -6.14
CA HIS A 81 10.56 6.04 -6.95
C HIS A 81 10.85 6.72 -8.29
N PHE A 82 9.83 7.18 -9.01
CA PHE A 82 9.96 7.83 -10.30
C PHE A 82 10.82 9.11 -10.23
N VAL A 83 10.56 9.99 -9.25
CA VAL A 83 11.37 11.19 -9.03
C VAL A 83 12.82 10.83 -8.70
N GLY A 84 13.03 9.82 -7.85
CA GLY A 84 14.37 9.31 -7.54
C GLY A 84 15.09 8.78 -8.78
N THR A 85 14.42 7.99 -9.62
CA THR A 85 14.98 7.46 -10.86
C THR A 85 15.36 8.58 -11.83
N ILE A 86 14.53 9.63 -11.98
CA ILE A 86 14.86 10.79 -12.84
C ILE A 86 16.11 11.50 -12.31
N LEU A 87 16.17 11.78 -11.01
CA LEU A 87 17.29 12.52 -10.41
C LEU A 87 18.61 11.75 -10.51
N ILE A 88 18.59 10.42 -10.37
CA ILE A 88 19.79 9.59 -10.33
C ILE A 88 20.23 9.17 -11.74
N SER A 89 19.29 8.83 -12.62
CA SER A 89 19.58 8.18 -13.91
C SER A 89 19.24 9.04 -15.13
N SER A 90 18.59 10.20 -14.95
CA SER A 90 18.07 11.06 -16.04
C SER A 90 17.15 10.33 -17.02
N TYR A 91 16.62 9.17 -16.64
CA TYR A 91 15.71 8.37 -17.44
C TYR A 91 14.25 8.76 -17.14
N VAL A 92 13.48 9.01 -18.20
CA VAL A 92 12.04 9.32 -18.10
C VAL A 92 11.24 8.10 -18.53
N GLN A 93 10.50 7.52 -17.59
CA GLN A 93 9.64 6.35 -17.85
C GLN A 93 8.41 6.77 -18.67
N THR A 94 8.24 6.18 -19.86
CA THR A 94 7.24 6.61 -20.86
C THR A 94 5.79 6.27 -20.48
N ARG A 95 5.56 5.41 -19.49
CA ARG A 95 4.24 4.89 -19.10
C ARG A 95 3.87 5.16 -17.63
N PHE A 96 4.32 6.29 -17.10
CA PHE A 96 4.07 6.67 -15.71
C PHE A 96 2.57 6.69 -15.34
N GLU A 97 1.71 7.12 -16.26
CA GLU A 97 0.25 7.13 -16.03
C GLU A 97 -0.30 5.73 -15.75
N VAL A 98 0.08 4.73 -16.53
CA VAL A 98 -0.36 3.33 -16.36
C VAL A 98 0.15 2.79 -15.02
N THR A 99 1.40 3.11 -14.68
CA THR A 99 2.01 2.74 -13.40
C THR A 99 1.22 3.32 -12.22
N LEU A 100 0.79 4.58 -12.30
CA LEU A 100 -0.04 5.20 -11.27
C LEU A 100 -1.41 4.52 -11.14
N PHE A 101 -2.06 4.19 -12.26
CA PHE A 101 -3.33 3.46 -12.23
C PHE A 101 -3.17 2.09 -11.57
N LEU A 102 -2.11 1.35 -11.92
CA LEU A 102 -1.79 0.06 -11.30
C LEU A 102 -1.49 0.22 -9.80
N ALA A 103 -0.79 1.29 -9.39
CA ALA A 103 -0.52 1.58 -7.99
C ALA A 103 -1.79 1.83 -7.18
N ILE A 104 -2.73 2.60 -7.74
CA ILE A 104 -4.04 2.84 -7.13
C ILE A 104 -4.78 1.51 -6.98
N PHE A 105 -4.82 0.71 -8.05
CA PHE A 105 -5.52 -0.59 -8.04
C PHE A 105 -4.89 -1.57 -7.03
N ALA A 106 -3.56 -1.64 -6.98
CA ALA A 106 -2.81 -2.47 -6.03
C ALA A 106 -3.04 -2.00 -4.58
N GLY A 107 -3.02 -0.70 -4.32
CA GLY A 107 -3.30 -0.13 -3.01
C GLY A 107 -4.73 -0.38 -2.55
N ILE A 108 -5.72 -0.21 -3.44
CA ILE A 108 -7.13 -0.49 -3.11
C ILE A 108 -7.34 -1.97 -2.85
N SER A 109 -6.84 -2.85 -3.73
CA SER A 109 -7.03 -4.30 -3.61
C SER A 109 -6.35 -4.84 -2.35
N SER A 110 -5.12 -4.45 -2.06
CA SER A 110 -4.39 -4.87 -0.86
C SER A 110 -5.08 -4.42 0.43
N GLY A 111 -5.48 -3.14 0.52
CA GLY A 111 -6.21 -2.61 1.66
C GLY A 111 -7.59 -3.25 1.86
N TRP A 112 -8.28 -3.55 0.75
CA TRP A 112 -9.59 -4.21 0.79
C TRP A 112 -9.47 -5.66 1.25
N ILE A 113 -8.60 -6.45 0.61
CA ILE A 113 -8.39 -7.87 0.94
C ILE A 113 -7.90 -8.00 2.39
N GLY A 114 -6.93 -7.19 2.82
CA GLY A 114 -6.46 -7.19 4.20
C GLY A 114 -7.60 -6.93 5.19
N SER A 115 -8.47 -5.95 4.89
CA SER A 115 -9.63 -5.63 5.72
C SER A 115 -10.68 -6.72 5.81
N LEU A 116 -10.91 -7.46 4.71
CA LEU A 116 -11.83 -8.58 4.70
C LEU A 116 -11.30 -9.74 5.55
N ILE A 117 -10.02 -10.05 5.42
CA ILE A 117 -9.36 -11.11 6.20
C ILE A 117 -9.48 -10.80 7.70
N TRP A 118 -9.15 -9.57 8.11
CA TRP A 118 -9.28 -9.17 9.51
C TRP A 118 -10.73 -9.15 10.00
N GLY A 119 -11.66 -8.70 9.16
CA GLY A 119 -13.10 -8.75 9.45
C GLY A 119 -13.58 -10.17 9.74
N GLY A 120 -13.12 -11.15 8.95
CA GLY A 120 -13.36 -12.57 9.18
C GLY A 120 -12.77 -13.08 10.50
N VAL A 121 -11.50 -12.77 10.77
CA VAL A 121 -10.79 -13.17 12.01
C VAL A 121 -11.48 -12.61 13.25
N LYS A 122 -11.93 -11.35 13.21
CA LYS A 122 -12.59 -10.70 14.36
C LYS A 122 -14.01 -11.24 14.61
N ARG A 123 -14.71 -11.71 13.57
CA ARG A 123 -16.07 -12.24 13.65
C ARG A 123 -16.14 -13.60 14.38
N ASN A 124 -15.03 -14.34 14.42
CA ASN A 124 -14.92 -15.62 15.13
C ASN A 124 -14.59 -15.50 16.63
N LYS A 125 -14.44 -14.28 17.19
CA LYS A 125 -14.36 -14.15 18.65
C LYS A 125 -15.77 -14.30 19.23
N PRO A 126 -16.05 -15.32 20.07
CA PRO A 126 -17.34 -15.44 20.73
C PRO A 126 -17.58 -14.16 21.53
N LYS A 127 -18.74 -13.54 21.33
CA LYS A 127 -19.24 -12.49 22.23
C LYS A 127 -19.25 -13.11 23.62
N LYS A 128 -18.28 -12.77 24.48
CA LYS A 128 -18.40 -13.02 25.91
C LYS A 128 -19.65 -12.25 26.35
N LYS A 129 -20.71 -13.01 26.62
CA LYS A 129 -21.89 -12.56 27.35
C LYS A 129 -21.47 -12.24 28.78
#